data_AF-A0A4P6F372-F1
#
_entry.id   AF-A0A4P6F372-F1
#
_cell.length_a   1.000
_cell.length_b   1.000
_cell.length_c   1.000
_cell.angle_alpha   90.00
_cell.angle_beta   90.00
_cell.angle_gamma   90.00
#
_symmetry.space_group_name_H-M   'P 1'
#
loop_
_entity.id
_entity.type
_entity.pdbx_description
1 polymer ?
#
loop_
_entity_poly.entity_id
_entity_poly.type
_entity_poly.pdbx_seq_one_letter_code
_entity_poly.pdbx_strand_id
1 'polypeptide(L)'
;MAVHLHSARVTLTGGVVIDVTGLDLTDPQTWVDYTGAEVIDDRVVLYKAVDDELRAGHSYRLTAYPVGEDVTAPDWRDDHGCGYGLHASPHPHQALAHYGDAKRMLRVTVPLADLRPIPGGTAKAKAATVHVLDEVSLDGEPLSGVR
;
A
#
# COMPACT_ATOMS: atom_id res chain seq x y z
N MET A 1 -7.36 -13.69 -26.76
CA MET A 1 -7.66 -14.08 -25.38
C MET A 1 -6.44 -14.78 -24.82
N ALA A 2 -5.93 -14.32 -23.67
CA ALA A 2 -5.00 -15.12 -22.87
C ALA A 2 -5.81 -16.08 -21.99
N VAL A 3 -5.34 -17.31 -21.83
CA VAL A 3 -5.93 -18.32 -20.92
C VAL A 3 -4.91 -18.58 -19.83
N HIS A 4 -5.28 -18.30 -18.58
CA HIS A 4 -4.40 -18.49 -17.43
C HIS A 4 -4.91 -19.69 -16.63
N LEU A 5 -4.03 -20.63 -16.31
CA LEU A 5 -4.35 -21.81 -15.50
C LEU A 5 -3.51 -21.80 -14.23
N HIS A 6 -4.16 -21.58 -13.08
CA HIS A 6 -3.52 -21.62 -11.77
C HIS A 6 -3.70 -23.01 -11.15
N SER A 7 -2.71 -23.91 -11.34
CA SER A 7 -2.74 -25.28 -10.83
C SER A 7 -1.34 -25.81 -10.50
N ALA A 8 -1.16 -26.36 -9.31
CA ALA A 8 0.08 -27.01 -8.89
C ALA A 8 0.30 -28.40 -9.52
N ARG A 9 -0.66 -28.91 -10.30
CA ARG A 9 -0.62 -30.28 -10.87
C ARG A 9 -0.72 -30.33 -12.39
N VAL A 10 -0.78 -29.18 -13.06
CA VAL A 10 -0.96 -29.16 -14.51
C VAL A 10 0.38 -29.28 -15.23
N THR A 11 0.41 -30.11 -16.26
CA THR A 11 1.40 -30.02 -17.34
C THR A 11 0.75 -29.29 -18.50
N LEU A 12 1.34 -28.19 -18.95
CA LEU A 12 0.81 -27.35 -20.02
C LEU A 12 1.78 -27.31 -21.19
N THR A 13 1.27 -27.44 -22.41
CA THR A 13 2.06 -27.39 -23.65
C THR A 13 1.70 -26.14 -24.44
N GLY A 14 2.66 -25.23 -24.64
CA GLY A 14 2.46 -23.92 -25.29
C GLY A 14 2.22 -22.77 -24.31
N GLY A 15 1.83 -21.59 -24.80
CA GLY A 15 1.52 -20.41 -24.00
C GLY A 15 2.63 -19.36 -23.91
N VAL A 16 2.36 -18.29 -23.15
CA VAL A 16 3.33 -17.23 -22.82
C VAL A 16 3.56 -17.27 -21.31
N VAL A 17 4.83 -17.26 -20.90
CA VAL A 17 5.20 -17.23 -19.48
C VAL A 17 5.05 -15.82 -18.95
N ILE A 18 4.28 -15.67 -17.86
CA ILE A 18 4.28 -14.46 -17.04
C ILE A 18 5.35 -14.68 -15.96
N ASP A 19 6.56 -14.21 -16.23
CA ASP A 19 7.68 -14.33 -15.30
C ASP A 19 7.78 -13.08 -14.43
N VAL A 20 7.48 -13.25 -13.14
CA VAL A 20 7.63 -12.20 -12.12
C VAL A 20 8.75 -12.54 -11.13
N THR A 21 9.46 -13.66 -11.34
CA THR A 21 10.43 -14.18 -10.38
C THR A 21 11.74 -13.39 -10.36
N GLY A 22 12.04 -12.67 -11.45
CA GLY A 22 13.19 -11.78 -11.56
C GLY A 22 12.93 -10.32 -11.17
N LEU A 23 11.72 -9.98 -10.70
CA LEU A 23 11.41 -8.60 -10.32
C LEU A 23 12.09 -8.24 -9.00
N ASP A 24 12.78 -7.11 -8.99
CA ASP A 24 13.25 -6.48 -7.75
C ASP A 24 12.11 -5.68 -7.12
N LEU A 25 11.38 -6.32 -6.21
CA LEU A 25 10.27 -5.67 -5.50
C LEU A 25 10.74 -4.72 -4.38
N THR A 26 12.05 -4.47 -4.24
CA THR A 26 12.57 -3.37 -3.40
C THR A 26 12.72 -2.07 -4.18
N ASP A 27 12.82 -2.14 -5.51
CA ASP A 27 12.77 -0.96 -6.38
C ASP A 27 11.35 -0.36 -6.37
N PRO A 28 11.18 0.93 -5.99
CA PRO A 28 9.85 1.55 -5.89
C PRO A 28 9.05 1.53 -7.20
N GLN A 29 9.71 1.80 -8.34
CA GLN A 29 9.02 1.82 -9.63
C GLN A 29 8.54 0.42 -10.01
N THR A 30 9.40 -0.59 -9.90
CA THR A 30 9.07 -1.99 -10.15
C THR A 30 7.92 -2.46 -9.24
N TRP A 31 7.92 -2.05 -7.97
CA TRP A 31 6.84 -2.40 -7.04
C TRP A 31 5.50 -1.74 -7.40
N VAL A 32 5.51 -0.48 -7.82
CA VAL A 32 4.31 0.21 -8.33
C VAL A 32 3.76 -0.50 -9.55
N ASP A 33 4.62 -0.81 -10.53
CA ASP A 33 4.24 -1.49 -11.76
C ASP A 33 3.68 -2.89 -11.49
N TYR A 34 4.28 -3.61 -10.54
CA TYR A 34 3.85 -4.95 -10.14
C TYR A 34 2.52 -4.95 -9.39
N THR A 35 2.32 -3.99 -8.47
CA THR A 35 1.12 -3.93 -7.63
C THR A 35 -0.05 -3.21 -8.28
N GLY A 36 0.21 -2.43 -9.34
CA GLY A 36 -0.78 -1.55 -9.95
C GLY A 36 -1.18 -0.40 -9.03
N ALA A 37 -0.27 0.05 -8.16
CA ALA A 37 -0.50 1.25 -7.34
C ALA A 37 -0.70 2.47 -8.26
N GLU A 38 -1.67 3.32 -7.93
CA GLU A 38 -1.90 4.55 -8.68
C GLU A 38 -0.76 5.55 -8.41
N VAL A 39 -0.29 6.22 -9.47
CA VAL A 39 0.66 7.33 -9.38
C VAL A 39 0.02 8.56 -10.01
N ILE A 40 -0.03 9.64 -9.24
CA ILE A 40 -0.47 10.95 -9.70
C ILE A 40 0.76 11.86 -9.65
N ASP A 41 1.16 12.34 -10.82
CA ASP A 41 2.44 13.02 -11.05
C ASP A 41 3.64 12.16 -10.62
N ASP A 42 4.27 12.46 -9.49
CA ASP A 42 5.42 11.74 -8.91
C ASP A 42 5.10 11.11 -7.54
N ARG A 43 3.82 11.07 -7.15
CA ARG A 43 3.38 10.55 -5.85
C ARG A 43 2.53 9.30 -6.00
N VAL A 44 2.89 8.28 -5.25
CA VAL A 44 2.18 7.01 -5.17
C VAL A 44 1.00 7.17 -4.21
N VAL A 45 -0.21 6.84 -4.67
CA VAL A 45 -1.41 6.77 -3.85
C VAL A 45 -1.45 5.40 -3.16
N LEU A 46 -1.58 5.43 -1.84
CA LEU A 46 -1.66 4.24 -1.00
C LEU A 46 -2.86 4.36 -0.05
N TYR A 47 -3.22 3.23 0.54
CA TYR A 47 -4.35 3.07 1.43
C TYR A 47 -3.89 2.76 2.85
N LYS A 48 -4.48 3.48 3.80
CA LYS A 48 -4.21 3.35 5.22
C LYS A 48 -5.50 3.07 5.97
N ALA A 49 -5.62 1.83 6.42
CA ALA A 49 -6.68 1.40 7.31
C ALA A 49 -6.43 1.98 8.72
N VAL A 50 -7.45 2.63 9.29
CA VAL A 50 -7.38 3.33 10.57
C VAL A 50 -8.63 3.05 11.42
N ASP A 51 -8.55 3.37 12.72
CA ASP A 51 -9.69 3.33 13.62
C ASP A 51 -10.70 4.46 13.34
N ASP A 52 -11.76 4.54 14.14
CA ASP A 52 -12.79 5.57 14.03
C ASP A 52 -12.27 7.00 14.29
N GLU A 53 -11.15 7.14 15.01
CA GLU A 53 -10.49 8.42 15.29
C GLU A 53 -9.28 8.73 14.41
N LEU A 54 -9.15 8.07 13.25
CA LEU A 54 -8.06 8.24 12.29
C LEU A 54 -6.68 7.91 12.86
N ARG A 55 -6.59 6.88 13.69
CA ARG A 55 -5.31 6.40 14.23
C ARG A 55 -4.98 5.00 13.72
N ALA A 56 -3.69 4.72 13.66
CA ALA A 56 -3.15 3.40 13.36
C ALA A 56 -1.87 3.13 14.15
N GLY A 57 -1.41 1.87 14.11
CA GLY A 57 -0.20 1.45 14.81
C GLY A 57 -0.44 1.04 16.26
N HIS A 58 -1.66 0.60 16.60
CA HIS A 58 -2.08 0.18 17.95
C HIS A 58 -1.13 -0.81 18.63
N SER A 59 -0.48 -1.69 17.88
CA SER A 59 0.45 -2.71 18.40
C SER A 59 1.92 -2.25 18.45
N TYR A 60 2.23 -1.02 18.04
CA TYR A 60 3.61 -0.53 17.98
C TYR A 60 3.73 0.95 18.39
N ARG A 61 3.24 1.86 17.55
CA ARG A 61 3.25 3.31 17.80
C ARG A 61 1.95 3.93 17.28
N LEU A 62 1.06 4.26 18.21
CA LEU A 62 -0.20 4.92 17.88
C LEU A 62 0.08 6.28 17.25
N THR A 63 -0.40 6.47 16.02
CA THR A 63 -0.16 7.66 15.20
C THR A 63 -1.48 8.14 14.63
N ALA A 64 -1.76 9.44 14.72
CA ALA A 64 -2.93 10.07 14.13
C ALA A 64 -2.66 10.47 12.67
N TYR A 65 -3.69 10.38 11.83
CA TYR A 65 -3.66 10.70 10.41
C TYR A 65 -4.77 11.69 10.06
N PRO A 66 -4.65 12.96 10.48
CA PRO A 66 -5.60 14.00 10.11
C PRO A 66 -5.64 14.20 8.59
N VAL A 67 -6.84 14.31 8.03
CA VAL A 67 -7.06 14.52 6.59
C VAL A 67 -6.55 15.90 6.16
N GLY A 68 -5.81 15.96 5.06
CA GLY A 68 -5.20 17.17 4.50
C GLY A 68 -3.83 17.52 5.08
N GLU A 69 -3.27 16.70 5.96
CA GLU A 69 -1.99 16.97 6.65
C GLU A 69 -0.88 15.99 6.29
N ASP A 70 0.35 16.45 6.47
CA ASP A 70 1.54 15.59 6.44
C ASP A 70 1.77 14.96 7.81
N VAL A 71 1.87 13.64 7.83
CA VAL A 71 2.22 12.86 9.01
C VAL A 71 3.65 12.38 8.85
N THR A 72 4.51 12.63 9.84
CA THR A 72 5.92 12.19 9.84
C THR A 72 6.18 11.20 10.97
N ALA A 73 6.78 10.06 10.64
CA ALA A 73 7.22 9.09 11.65
C ALA A 73 8.47 9.58 12.38
N PRO A 74 8.45 9.67 13.72
CA PRO A 74 9.62 10.09 14.50
C PRO A 74 10.72 9.03 14.58
N ASP A 75 10.43 7.81 14.13
CA ASP A 75 11.32 6.65 14.24
C ASP A 75 11.73 6.08 12.88
N TRP A 76 11.67 6.90 11.82
CA TRP A 76 11.99 6.48 10.46
C TRP A 76 13.34 5.74 10.34
N ARG A 77 13.33 4.67 9.55
CA ARG A 77 14.52 3.93 9.14
C ARG A 77 14.46 3.68 7.64
N ASP A 78 15.51 4.11 6.94
CA ASP A 78 15.66 4.01 5.50
C ASP A 78 16.10 2.58 5.08
N ASP A 79 15.15 1.65 5.16
CA ASP A 79 15.32 0.27 4.72
C ASP A 79 13.99 -0.33 4.25
N HIS A 80 14.03 -1.56 3.72
CA HIS A 80 12.85 -2.30 3.25
C HIS A 80 12.28 -3.24 4.32
N GLY A 81 12.68 -3.05 5.58
CA GLY A 81 12.25 -3.86 6.71
C GLY A 81 10.86 -3.46 7.22
N CYS A 82 10.14 -4.44 7.78
CA CYS A 82 8.92 -4.16 8.54
C CYS A 82 9.25 -3.53 9.90
N GLY A 83 8.43 -2.56 10.30
CA GLY A 83 8.61 -1.72 11.49
C GLY A 83 9.29 -0.40 11.11
N TYR A 84 9.16 0.61 11.99
CA TYR A 84 9.67 1.98 11.78
C TYR A 84 9.04 2.68 10.56
N GLY A 85 8.75 3.97 10.65
CA GLY A 85 8.07 4.66 9.54
C GLY A 85 6.57 4.41 9.45
N LEU A 86 5.94 5.07 8.49
CA LEU A 86 4.50 5.00 8.25
C LEU A 86 4.19 4.00 7.14
N HIS A 87 3.39 2.98 7.46
CA HIS A 87 3.10 1.89 6.52
C HIS A 87 1.74 2.09 5.85
N ALA A 88 1.66 1.86 4.55
CA ALA A 88 0.42 1.85 3.78
C ALA A 88 0.49 0.79 2.66
N SER A 89 -0.66 0.42 2.11
CA SER A 89 -0.79 -0.63 1.10
C SER A 89 -1.27 -0.08 -0.24
N PRO A 90 -0.95 -0.70 -1.38
CA PRO A 90 -1.35 -0.17 -2.68
C PRO A 90 -2.85 -0.35 -2.96
N HIS A 91 -3.53 -1.27 -2.27
CA HIS A 91 -4.98 -1.47 -2.38
C HIS A 91 -5.69 -1.57 -1.02
N PRO A 92 -6.99 -1.20 -0.94
CA PRO A 92 -7.77 -1.22 0.30
C PRO A 92 -7.81 -2.59 0.98
N HIS A 93 -8.06 -3.66 0.23
CA HIS A 93 -8.12 -5.02 0.78
C HIS A 93 -6.79 -5.47 1.42
N GLN A 94 -5.66 -4.95 0.93
CA GLN A 94 -4.34 -5.22 1.50
C GLN A 94 -4.11 -4.43 2.78
N ALA A 95 -4.57 -3.17 2.85
CA ALA A 95 -4.54 -2.40 4.08
C ALA A 95 -5.38 -3.07 5.18
N LEU A 96 -6.57 -3.58 4.83
CA LEU A 96 -7.44 -4.34 5.74
C LEU A 96 -6.82 -5.66 6.22
N ALA A 97 -6.02 -6.33 5.38
CA ALA A 97 -5.30 -7.51 5.82
C ALA A 97 -4.22 -7.21 6.88
N HIS A 98 -3.76 -5.96 7.01
CA HIS A 98 -2.87 -5.52 8.09
C HIS A 98 -3.62 -4.96 9.31
N TYR A 99 -4.86 -4.50 9.14
CA TYR A 99 -5.72 -4.06 10.23
C TYR A 99 -7.20 -4.40 9.96
N GLY A 100 -7.60 -5.61 10.34
CA GLY A 100 -8.93 -6.14 10.04
C GLY A 100 -10.08 -5.48 10.82
N ASP A 101 -9.78 -4.83 11.94
CA ASP A 101 -10.79 -4.12 12.76
C ASP A 101 -11.02 -2.67 12.33
N ALA A 102 -10.38 -2.22 11.25
CA ALA A 102 -10.45 -0.86 10.75
C ALA A 102 -11.89 -0.40 10.55
N LYS A 103 -12.14 0.86 10.92
CA LYS A 103 -13.45 1.51 10.76
C LYS A 103 -13.46 2.48 9.59
N ARG A 104 -12.29 2.98 9.22
CA ARG A 104 -12.12 4.03 8.21
C ARG A 104 -10.91 3.71 7.33
N MET A 105 -10.91 4.25 6.11
CA MET A 105 -9.84 4.06 5.14
C MET A 105 -9.41 5.42 4.61
N LEU A 106 -8.11 5.69 4.63
CA LEU A 106 -7.53 6.91 4.11
C LEU A 106 -6.76 6.63 2.83
N ARG A 107 -6.85 7.55 1.87
CA ARG A 107 -5.85 7.65 0.82
C ARG A 107 -4.71 8.54 1.31
N VAL A 108 -3.50 8.05 1.17
CA VAL A 108 -2.28 8.81 1.48
C VAL A 108 -1.37 8.83 0.26
N THR A 109 -0.54 9.86 0.15
CA THR A 109 0.45 9.95 -0.92
C THR A 109 1.86 10.09 -0.40
N VAL A 110 2.78 9.46 -1.12
CA VAL A 110 4.21 9.48 -0.86
C VAL A 110 4.94 9.76 -2.17
N PRO A 111 5.94 10.65 -2.22
CA PRO A 111 6.82 10.75 -3.38
C PRO A 111 7.43 9.38 -3.72
N LEU A 112 7.45 9.00 -4.99
CA LEU A 112 7.96 7.69 -5.43
C LEU A 112 9.39 7.42 -4.90
N ALA A 113 10.23 8.45 -4.88
CA ALA A 113 11.61 8.36 -4.40
C ALA A 113 11.73 8.07 -2.88
N ASP A 114 10.72 8.42 -2.10
CA ASP A 114 10.69 8.24 -0.64
C ASP A 114 10.05 6.90 -0.22
N LEU A 115 9.47 6.19 -1.18
CA LEU A 115 8.79 4.93 -0.93
C LEU A 115 9.80 3.81 -0.67
N ARG A 116 9.56 3.00 0.36
CA ARG A 116 10.29 1.74 0.61
C ARG A 116 9.31 0.57 0.63
N PRO A 117 9.15 -0.14 -0.49
CA PRO A 117 8.42 -1.40 -0.53
C PRO A 117 8.94 -2.40 0.50
N ILE A 118 8.05 -3.17 1.12
CA ILE A 118 8.40 -4.24 2.06
C ILE A 118 8.01 -5.59 1.42
N PRO A 119 8.97 -6.37 0.91
CA PRO A 119 8.68 -7.64 0.26
C PRO A 119 8.30 -8.76 1.25
N GLY A 120 7.74 -9.87 0.75
CA GLY A 120 7.56 -11.10 1.52
C GLY A 120 6.20 -11.27 2.22
N GLY A 121 5.16 -10.55 1.83
CA GLY A 121 3.80 -10.71 2.38
C GLY A 121 2.75 -9.92 1.62
N THR A 122 1.60 -9.69 2.26
CA THR A 122 0.57 -8.76 1.75
C THR A 122 1.22 -7.41 1.43
N ALA A 123 1.10 -6.97 0.18
CA ALA A 123 1.83 -5.81 -0.33
C ALA A 123 1.62 -4.58 0.57
N LYS A 124 2.75 -3.99 0.96
CA LYS A 124 2.81 -2.71 1.66
C LYS A 124 4.16 -2.07 1.42
N ALA A 125 4.20 -0.77 1.63
CA ALA A 125 5.41 0.02 1.65
C ALA A 125 5.42 0.91 2.89
N LYS A 126 6.57 1.51 3.16
CA LYS A 126 6.71 2.52 4.20
C LYS A 126 7.43 3.76 3.70
N ALA A 127 7.21 4.86 4.41
CA ALA A 127 7.87 6.14 4.18
C ALA A 127 8.12 6.88 5.50
N ALA A 128 9.00 7.86 5.46
CA ALA A 128 9.21 8.78 6.58
C ALA A 128 7.97 9.67 6.80
N THR A 129 7.43 10.19 5.70
CA THR A 129 6.31 11.13 5.67
C THR A 129 5.26 10.66 4.68
N VAL A 130 3.99 10.80 5.03
CA VAL A 130 2.87 10.61 4.12
C VAL A 130 1.97 11.84 4.18
N HIS A 131 1.38 12.22 3.06
CA HIS A 131 0.32 13.23 3.02
C HIS A 131 -1.05 12.54 2.99
N VAL A 132 -1.96 12.89 3.89
CA VAL A 132 -3.31 12.30 3.93
C VAL A 132 -4.22 13.09 2.98
N LEU A 133 -4.62 12.48 1.85
CA LEU A 133 -5.45 13.16 0.85
C LEU A 133 -6.89 13.33 1.32
N ASP A 134 -7.54 12.19 1.56
CA ASP A 134 -8.96 12.12 1.89
C ASP A 134 -9.32 10.76 2.52
N GLU A 135 -10.58 10.67 2.90
CA GLU A 135 -11.19 9.43 3.35
C GLU A 135 -12.01 8.81 2.21
N VAL A 136 -11.91 7.50 2.10
CA VAL A 136 -12.65 6.65 1.17
C VAL A 136 -13.40 5.56 1.92
N SER A 137 -14.33 4.87 1.25
CA SER A 137 -14.94 3.68 1.81
C SER A 137 -13.88 2.61 2.09
N LEU A 138 -14.22 1.58 2.88
CA LEU A 138 -13.30 0.47 3.14
C LEU A 138 -12.93 -0.32 1.86
N ASP A 139 -13.73 -0.19 0.80
CA ASP A 139 -13.48 -0.76 -0.53
C ASP A 139 -12.62 0.16 -1.42
N GLY A 140 -12.28 1.37 -0.95
CA GLY A 140 -11.48 2.37 -1.68
C GLY A 140 -12.28 3.34 -2.55
N GLU A 141 -13.61 3.28 -2.49
CA GLU A 141 -14.48 4.14 -3.29
C GLU A 141 -14.63 5.53 -2.65
N PRO A 142 -14.75 6.60 -3.45
CA PRO A 142 -15.03 7.94 -2.92
C PRO A 142 -16.29 7.93 -2.03
N LEU A 143 -16.22 8.59 -0.88
CA LEU A 143 -17.40 8.81 -0.05
C LEU A 143 -18.36 9.77 -0.78
N SER A 144 -19.60 9.34 -1.01
CA SER A 144 -20.60 10.18 -1.67
C SER A 144 -20.89 11.43 -0.83
N GLY A 145 -20.39 12.59 -1.26
CA GLY A 145 -20.63 13.86 -0.56
C GLY A 145 -19.60 14.98 -0.76
N VAL A 146 -18.48 14.74 -1.47
CA VAL A 146 -17.46 15.77 -1.72
C VAL A 146 -17.31 15.99 -3.22
N ARG A 147 -17.77 17.15 -3.69
CA ARG A 147 -17.41 17.79 -4.96
C ARG A 147 -16.78 19.13 -4.65
#